data_AF-A0A7J6D0H4-F1
#
_entry.id   AF-A0A7J6D0H4-F1
#
_cell.length_a   1.000
_cell.length_b   1.000
_cell.length_c   1.000
_cell.angle_alpha   90.00
_cell.angle_beta   90.00
_cell.angle_gamma   90.00
#
_symmetry.space_group_name_H-M   'P 1'
#
loop_
_entity.id
_entity.type
_entity.pdbx_description
1 polymer ?
#
loop_
_entity_poly.entity_id
_entity_poly.type
_entity_poly.pdbx_seq_one_letter_code
_entity_poly.pdbx_strand_id
1 'polypeptide(L)'
;MKIKSAHLRTIEHKFVCVQGIWKPKRSHQLVTQNKQESNSGNSGKVSVYHITYDGNRKCMAFGFEVKNKSSLVFPVVTHGEKLEVEVLPTDKPITAGSFDEKFLFQWCGQIISGDWRSLESVAKPKTYLCVEKGKVTITKERVPYFKIKYSDKKKDEESRSSGSDKILENKTNEYKTISFQRRNLKRGSSCCEGSVAPNKPLRCRKTKRIKMSVKS
;
A
#
# COMPACT_ATOMS: atom_id res chain seq x y z
N MET A 1 11.46 -20.28 -0.06
CA MET A 1 10.84 -18.99 -0.45
C MET A 1 10.30 -18.30 0.80
N LYS A 2 10.51 -16.99 0.96
CA LYS A 2 9.99 -16.22 2.11
C LYS A 2 9.04 -15.12 1.63
N ILE A 3 7.84 -15.05 2.19
CA ILE A 3 6.84 -14.05 1.82
C ILE A 3 6.78 -12.97 2.89
N LYS A 4 6.83 -11.70 2.49
CA LYS A 4 6.70 -10.56 3.40
C LYS A 4 5.67 -9.57 2.87
N SER A 5 4.82 -9.07 3.76
CA SER A 5 3.93 -7.94 3.46
C SER A 5 4.75 -6.64 3.46
N ALA A 6 4.48 -5.77 2.49
CA ALA A 6 5.21 -4.53 2.29
C ALA A 6 4.37 -3.48 1.55
N HIS A 7 4.95 -2.30 1.43
CA HIS A 7 4.54 -1.25 0.50
C HIS A 7 5.67 -0.97 -0.47
N LEU A 8 5.34 -0.85 -1.76
CA LEU A 8 6.26 -0.38 -2.77
C LEU A 8 6.06 1.12 -2.99
N ARG A 9 7.09 1.91 -2.69
CA ARG A 9 7.10 3.37 -2.87
C ARG A 9 8.05 3.78 -3.96
N THR A 10 7.76 4.93 -4.56
CA THR A 10 8.58 5.60 -5.56
C THR A 10 9.36 6.76 -4.94
N ILE A 11 10.42 7.23 -5.61
CA ILE A 11 11.25 8.35 -5.15
C ILE A 11 10.44 9.63 -4.87
N GLU A 12 9.32 9.83 -5.58
CA GLU A 12 8.35 10.90 -5.34
C GLU A 12 7.42 10.64 -4.14
N HIS A 13 7.75 9.66 -3.30
CA HIS A 13 6.96 9.20 -2.15
C HIS A 13 5.56 8.66 -2.48
N LYS A 14 5.24 8.41 -3.74
CA LYS A 14 3.97 7.79 -4.17
C LYS A 14 4.00 6.28 -3.97
N PHE A 15 2.86 5.69 -3.63
CA PHE A 15 2.68 4.24 -3.55
C PHE A 15 2.37 3.65 -4.91
N VAL A 16 2.90 2.46 -5.19
CA VAL A 16 2.47 1.65 -6.32
C VAL A 16 1.22 0.86 -5.92
N CYS A 17 0.17 0.93 -6.73
CA CYS A 17 -1.07 0.21 -6.52
C CYS A 17 -1.64 -0.32 -7.85
N VAL A 18 -2.58 -1.24 -7.74
CA VAL A 18 -3.33 -1.75 -8.89
C VAL A 18 -4.54 -0.86 -9.11
N GLN A 19 -4.72 -0.38 -10.34
CA GLN A 19 -5.96 0.22 -10.80
C GLN A 19 -6.68 -0.79 -11.71
N GLY A 20 -7.94 -1.10 -11.37
CA GLY A 20 -8.82 -1.85 -12.28
C GLY A 20 -9.45 -0.92 -13.30
N ILE A 21 -9.40 -1.28 -14.59
CA ILE A 21 -10.08 -0.53 -15.65
C ILE A 21 -11.53 -1.04 -15.75
N TRP A 22 -12.49 -0.14 -15.50
CA TRP A 22 -13.93 -0.45 -15.52
C TRP A 22 -14.47 -0.31 -16.94
N LYS A 23 -14.20 -1.30 -17.82
CA LYS A 23 -14.76 -1.43 -19.20
C LYS A 23 -14.44 -2.84 -19.74
N PRO A 24 -15.02 -3.32 -20.87
CA PRO A 24 -15.50 -4.70 -21.03
C PRO A 24 -14.44 -5.82 -20.93
N LYS A 25 -13.15 -5.49 -21.08
CA LYS A 25 -12.04 -6.35 -20.70
C LYS A 25 -11.45 -5.80 -19.41
N ARG A 26 -11.66 -6.52 -18.29
CA ARG A 26 -11.16 -6.16 -16.96
C ARG A 26 -9.63 -6.27 -16.91
N SER A 27 -8.92 -5.33 -17.51
CA SER A 27 -7.46 -5.25 -17.42
C SER A 27 -7.06 -4.53 -16.14
N HIS A 28 -6.03 -5.05 -15.49
CA HIS A 28 -5.36 -4.40 -14.38
C HIS A 28 -4.20 -3.54 -14.93
N GLN A 29 -3.90 -2.43 -14.26
CA GLN A 29 -2.72 -1.62 -14.55
C GLN A 29 -2.07 -1.20 -13.23
N LEU A 30 -0.74 -1.23 -13.18
CA LEU A 30 0.01 -0.68 -12.06
C LEU A 30 0.19 0.83 -12.24
N VAL A 31 -0.21 1.58 -11.21
CA VAL A 31 -0.15 3.04 -11.19
C VAL A 31 0.43 3.54 -9.88
N THR A 32 0.79 4.81 -9.84
CA THR A 32 1.28 5.47 -8.63
C THR A 32 0.27 6.44 -8.07
N GLN A 33 0.08 6.44 -6.74
CA GLN A 33 -0.87 7.32 -6.06
C GLN A 33 -0.26 7.93 -4.79
N ASN A 34 -0.68 9.15 -4.46
CA ASN A 34 -0.19 9.90 -3.29
C ASN A 34 -0.69 9.33 -1.96
N LYS A 35 -1.88 8.73 -1.94
CA LYS A 35 -2.51 8.20 -0.73
C LYS A 35 -2.79 6.71 -0.88
N GLN A 36 -2.61 6.00 0.22
CA GLN A 36 -3.18 4.67 0.41
C GLN A 36 -4.66 4.87 0.78
N GLU A 37 -5.52 5.10 -0.21
CA GLU A 37 -6.94 5.32 0.05
C GLU A 37 -7.60 4.00 0.49
N SER A 38 -7.92 3.91 1.78
CA SER A 38 -8.67 2.81 2.40
C SER A 38 -10.02 2.53 1.73
N ASN A 39 -10.61 3.55 1.10
CA ASN A 39 -11.91 3.48 0.42
C ASN A 39 -11.81 3.26 -1.10
N SER A 40 -10.64 3.45 -1.70
CA SER A 40 -10.42 3.05 -3.09
C SER A 40 -10.32 1.52 -3.16
N GLY A 41 -10.74 0.89 -4.25
CA GLY A 41 -10.55 -0.55 -4.47
C GLY A 41 -9.08 -1.00 -4.56
N ASN A 42 -8.13 -0.10 -4.32
CA ASN A 42 -6.72 -0.24 -4.66
C ASN A 42 -5.89 -0.29 -3.37
N SER A 43 -5.66 -1.48 -2.84
CA SER A 43 -4.69 -1.65 -1.75
C SER A 43 -3.27 -1.46 -2.30
N GLY A 44 -2.54 -0.45 -1.81
CA GLY A 44 -1.08 -0.34 -2.00
C GLY A 44 -0.28 -1.38 -1.21
N LYS A 45 -0.92 -2.48 -0.78
CA LYS A 45 -0.30 -3.57 -0.03
C LYS A 45 0.23 -4.60 -1.01
N VAL A 46 1.49 -4.96 -0.81
CA VAL A 46 2.24 -5.84 -1.70
C VAL A 46 2.77 -7.01 -0.90
N SER A 47 2.51 -8.21 -1.39
CA SER A 47 3.21 -9.42 -0.96
C SER A 47 4.49 -9.57 -1.77
N VAL A 48 5.64 -9.47 -1.09
CA VAL A 48 6.96 -9.65 -1.68
C VAL A 48 7.41 -11.09 -1.46
N TYR A 49 7.56 -11.82 -2.56
CA TYR A 49 8.02 -13.20 -2.56
C TYR A 49 9.52 -13.22 -2.79
N HIS A 50 10.30 -13.50 -1.75
CA HIS A 50 11.75 -13.67 -1.84
C HIS A 50 12.09 -15.08 -2.31
N ILE A 51 12.70 -15.17 -3.48
CA ILE A 51 12.96 -16.40 -4.23
C ILE A 51 14.46 -16.51 -4.48
N THR A 52 15.02 -17.70 -4.27
CA THR A 52 16.36 -18.03 -4.77
C THR A 52 16.17 -18.66 -6.14
N TYR A 53 16.69 -18.00 -7.17
CA TYR A 53 16.62 -18.42 -8.56
C TYR A 53 18.01 -18.85 -9.02
N ASP A 54 18.09 -19.88 -9.88
CA ASP A 54 19.34 -20.35 -10.50
C ASP A 54 20.51 -20.48 -9.50
N GLY A 55 20.35 -21.38 -8.52
CA GLY A 55 21.34 -21.72 -7.50
C GLY A 55 21.48 -20.69 -6.37
N ASN A 56 21.72 -19.41 -6.67
CA ASN A 56 22.07 -18.40 -5.65
C ASN A 56 21.56 -16.98 -5.93
N ARG A 57 20.86 -16.72 -7.04
CA ARG A 57 20.38 -15.37 -7.36
C ARG A 57 19.18 -15.02 -6.49
N LYS A 58 19.28 -13.94 -5.71
CA LYS A 58 18.18 -13.46 -4.87
C LYS A 58 17.24 -12.57 -5.67
N CYS A 59 16.07 -13.11 -6.00
CA CYS A 59 15.04 -12.46 -6.78
C CYS A 59 13.78 -12.19 -5.94
N MET A 60 12.91 -11.35 -6.46
CA MET A 60 11.63 -11.02 -5.86
C MET A 60 10.52 -11.03 -6.90
N ALA A 61 9.35 -11.52 -6.52
CA ALA A 61 8.10 -11.27 -7.22
C ALA A 61 7.19 -10.39 -6.36
N PHE A 62 6.38 -9.54 -6.99
CA PHE A 62 5.53 -8.56 -6.32
C PHE A 62 4.05 -8.85 -6.58
N GLY A 63 3.36 -9.44 -5.60
CA GLY A 63 1.92 -9.68 -5.67
C GLY A 63 1.14 -8.53 -5.06
N PHE A 64 0.40 -7.80 -5.87
CA PHE A 64 -0.46 -6.71 -5.41
C PHE A 64 -1.86 -7.23 -5.08
N GLU A 65 -2.32 -6.95 -3.87
CA GLU A 65 -3.67 -7.30 -3.44
C GLU A 65 -4.71 -6.45 -4.18
N VAL A 66 -5.77 -7.09 -4.68
CA VAL A 66 -6.94 -6.40 -5.24
C VAL A 66 -8.09 -6.56 -4.27
N LYS A 67 -8.66 -5.43 -3.81
CA LYS A 67 -9.74 -5.45 -2.81
C LYS A 67 -10.92 -6.29 -3.31
N ASN A 68 -11.47 -7.12 -2.42
CA ASN A 68 -12.61 -8.00 -2.68
C ASN A 68 -12.38 -9.04 -3.80
N LYS A 69 -11.12 -9.38 -4.11
CA LYS A 69 -10.78 -10.50 -5.00
C LYS A 69 -9.80 -11.45 -4.33
N SER A 70 -10.05 -12.74 -4.47
CA SER A 70 -9.12 -13.81 -4.11
C SER A 70 -8.05 -13.99 -5.19
N SER A 71 -7.36 -12.91 -5.55
CA SER A 71 -6.35 -12.90 -6.61
C SER A 71 -5.29 -11.83 -6.35
N LEU A 72 -4.05 -12.15 -6.70
CA LEU A 72 -2.93 -11.21 -6.71
C LEU A 72 -2.59 -10.83 -8.15
N VAL A 73 -2.27 -9.55 -8.34
CA VAL A 73 -1.80 -9.02 -9.63
C VAL A 73 -0.29 -8.89 -9.57
N PHE A 74 0.40 -9.43 -10.56
CA PHE A 74 1.84 -9.41 -10.65
C PHE A 74 2.29 -8.62 -11.87
N PRO A 75 3.26 -7.69 -11.73
CA PRO A 75 3.97 -7.17 -12.89
C PRO A 75 4.76 -8.31 -13.53
N VAL A 76 4.66 -8.42 -14.85
CA VAL A 76 5.48 -9.35 -15.63
C VAL A 76 6.13 -8.63 -16.80
N VAL A 77 7.37 -9.00 -17.11
CA VAL A 77 8.08 -8.48 -18.28
C VAL A 77 8.07 -9.54 -19.37
N THR A 78 7.34 -9.27 -20.45
CA THR A 78 7.25 -10.18 -21.60
C THR A 78 8.39 -9.92 -22.59
N HIS A 79 8.67 -10.88 -23.46
CA HIS A 79 9.73 -10.77 -24.48
C HIS A 79 9.60 -9.53 -25.38
N GLY A 80 8.38 -8.99 -25.53
CA GLY A 80 8.09 -7.78 -26.31
C GLY A 80 8.51 -6.45 -25.66
N GLU A 81 9.36 -6.46 -24.61
CA GLU A 81 9.77 -5.24 -23.87
C GLU A 81 8.59 -4.47 -23.30
N LYS A 82 7.55 -5.18 -22.86
CA LYS A 82 6.39 -4.56 -22.23
C LYS A 82 6.21 -5.06 -20.81
N LEU A 83 5.86 -4.13 -19.94
CA LEU A 83 5.35 -4.45 -18.63
C LEU A 83 3.86 -4.79 -18.78
N GLU A 84 3.54 -6.05 -18.54
CA GLU A 84 2.18 -6.55 -18.49
C GLU A 84 1.82 -6.93 -17.06
N VAL A 85 0.59 -7.37 -16.85
CA VAL A 85 0.16 -7.87 -15.55
C VAL A 85 -0.47 -9.24 -15.69
N GLU A 86 -0.07 -10.15 -14.81
CA GLU A 86 -0.69 -11.47 -14.68
C GLU A 86 -1.44 -11.57 -13.36
N VAL A 87 -2.61 -12.20 -13.42
CA VAL A 87 -3.49 -12.38 -12.26
C VAL A 87 -3.42 -13.82 -11.85
N LEU A 88 -2.87 -14.09 -10.66
CA LEU A 88 -2.85 -15.42 -10.08
C LEU A 88 -3.92 -15.51 -8.99
N PRO A 89 -4.77 -16.55 -9.00
CA PRO A 89 -5.76 -16.73 -7.96
C PRO A 89 -5.09 -17.19 -6.66
N THR A 90 -5.66 -16.82 -5.52
CA THR A 90 -5.10 -17.13 -4.18
C THR A 90 -5.75 -18.34 -3.52
N ASP A 91 -6.69 -19.00 -4.21
CA ASP A 91 -7.30 -20.26 -3.80
C ASP A 91 -6.29 -21.42 -3.81
N LYS A 92 -5.28 -21.33 -4.68
CA LYS A 92 -4.16 -22.27 -4.76
C LYS A 92 -2.91 -21.68 -4.09
N PRO A 93 -2.11 -22.52 -3.41
CA PRO A 93 -0.87 -22.07 -2.80
C PRO A 93 0.11 -21.60 -3.88
N ILE A 94 0.51 -20.33 -3.81
CA ILE A 94 1.59 -19.78 -4.63
C ILE A 94 2.92 -20.26 -4.03
N THR A 95 3.65 -21.06 -4.80
CA THR A 95 4.93 -21.66 -4.40
C THR A 95 6.08 -21.07 -5.20
N ALA A 96 7.33 -21.46 -4.89
CA ALA A 96 8.48 -21.01 -5.68
C ALA A 96 8.38 -21.41 -7.16
N GLY A 97 7.77 -22.57 -7.46
CA GLY A 97 7.55 -23.05 -8.83
C GLY A 97 6.42 -22.33 -9.56
N SER A 98 5.68 -21.43 -8.91
CA SER A 98 4.64 -20.60 -9.56
C SER A 98 5.22 -19.45 -10.37
N PHE A 99 6.52 -19.19 -10.27
CA PHE A 99 7.19 -18.05 -10.90
C PHE A 99 8.27 -18.52 -11.87
N ASP A 100 8.08 -18.25 -13.15
CA ASP A 100 9.14 -18.20 -14.17
C ASP A 100 9.78 -16.80 -14.20
N GLU A 101 10.81 -16.62 -15.03
CA GLU A 101 11.65 -15.42 -15.02
C GLU A 101 10.87 -14.11 -15.25
N LYS A 102 9.73 -14.14 -15.96
CA LYS A 102 8.96 -12.94 -16.29
C LYS A 102 8.39 -12.23 -15.07
N PHE A 103 8.14 -12.96 -13.98
CA PHE A 103 7.67 -12.40 -12.70
C PHE A 103 8.80 -11.82 -11.84
N LEU A 104 10.04 -12.18 -12.15
CA LEU A 104 11.15 -12.01 -11.24
C LEU A 104 11.88 -10.70 -11.51
N PHE A 105 12.16 -10.00 -10.42
CA PHE A 105 12.96 -8.80 -10.40
C PHE A 105 14.10 -8.94 -9.38
N GLN A 106 15.24 -8.33 -9.68
CA GLN A 106 16.39 -8.27 -8.80
C GLN A 106 16.64 -6.83 -8.37
N TRP A 107 17.09 -6.66 -7.12
CA TRP A 107 17.65 -5.38 -6.71
C TRP A 107 18.97 -5.14 -7.44
N CYS A 108 19.03 -4.07 -8.23
CA CYS A 108 20.23 -3.66 -8.92
C CYS A 108 20.63 -2.24 -8.46
N GLY A 109 21.87 -2.08 -8.00
CA GLY A 109 22.40 -0.78 -7.54
C GLY A 109 23.34 -0.92 -6.36
N GLN A 110 24.41 -0.12 -6.34
CA GLN A 110 24.95 0.35 -5.06
C GLN A 110 23.89 1.27 -4.42
N ILE A 111 23.87 1.36 -3.09
CA ILE A 111 22.97 2.26 -2.37
C ILE A 111 23.47 3.69 -2.63
N ILE A 112 22.91 4.39 -3.62
CA ILE A 112 23.47 5.68 -4.08
C ILE A 112 23.12 6.81 -3.10
N SER A 113 22.02 6.72 -2.36
CA SER A 113 21.68 7.58 -1.22
C SER A 113 20.31 7.14 -0.69
N GLY A 114 20.23 6.70 0.56
CA GLY A 114 18.99 6.17 1.14
C GLY A 114 18.56 4.80 0.59
N ASP A 115 17.43 4.27 1.08
CA ASP A 115 16.95 2.91 0.75
C ASP A 115 16.32 2.76 -0.66
N TRP A 116 16.60 3.70 -1.58
CA TRP A 116 16.07 3.69 -2.94
C TRP A 116 16.97 2.86 -3.87
N ARG A 117 16.36 2.03 -4.71
CA ARG A 117 17.08 1.07 -5.56
C ARG A 117 16.36 0.84 -6.89
N SER A 118 17.07 0.29 -7.87
CA SER A 118 16.53 -0.06 -9.18
C SER A 118 16.05 -1.51 -9.16
N LEU A 119 14.87 -1.79 -9.72
CA LEU A 119 14.33 -3.15 -9.85
C LEU A 119 14.56 -3.63 -11.27
N GLU A 120 15.56 -4.49 -11.46
CA GLU A 120 15.91 -5.06 -12.76
C GLU A 120 15.08 -6.31 -13.05
N SER A 121 14.61 -6.49 -14.28
CA SER A 121 13.92 -7.70 -14.72
C SER A 121 14.92 -8.85 -14.89
N VAL A 122 14.55 -10.04 -14.41
CA VAL A 122 15.33 -11.26 -14.63
C VAL A 122 15.12 -11.81 -16.04
N ALA A 123 13.87 -11.86 -16.52
CA ALA A 123 13.57 -12.27 -17.91
C ALA A 123 14.23 -11.39 -18.97
N LYS A 124 14.52 -10.12 -18.63
CA LYS A 124 15.21 -9.21 -19.53
C LYS A 124 16.24 -8.35 -18.80
N PRO A 125 17.51 -8.80 -18.71
CA PRO A 125 18.58 -8.04 -18.09
C PRO A 125 18.74 -6.65 -18.71
N LYS A 126 19.26 -5.69 -17.92
CA LYS A 126 19.40 -4.26 -18.27
C LYS A 126 18.07 -3.55 -18.55
N THR A 127 16.95 -4.14 -18.13
CA THR A 127 15.62 -3.53 -18.18
C THR A 127 15.12 -3.36 -16.76
N TYR A 128 14.69 -2.15 -16.42
CA TYR A 128 14.34 -1.76 -15.05
C TYR A 128 12.90 -1.30 -14.99
N LEU A 129 12.22 -1.55 -13.87
CA LEU A 129 10.96 -0.87 -13.58
C LEU A 129 11.21 0.63 -13.46
N CYS A 130 10.25 1.42 -13.94
CA CYS A 130 10.20 2.86 -13.73
C CYS A 130 8.74 3.35 -13.65
N VAL A 131 8.57 4.66 -13.53
CA VAL A 131 7.25 5.29 -13.56
C VAL A 131 7.27 6.39 -14.61
N GLU A 132 6.33 6.31 -15.55
CA GLU A 132 6.13 7.32 -16.57
C GLU A 132 4.67 7.80 -16.51
N LYS A 133 4.46 9.12 -16.39
CA LYS A 133 3.12 9.74 -16.34
C LYS A 133 2.19 9.05 -15.30
N GLY A 134 2.75 8.66 -14.16
CA GLY A 134 2.04 8.02 -13.06
C GLY A 134 1.68 6.53 -13.27
N LYS A 135 2.16 5.91 -14.35
CA LYS A 135 2.01 4.48 -14.64
C LYS A 135 3.34 3.78 -14.44
N VAL A 136 3.30 2.57 -13.87
CA VAL A 136 4.52 1.75 -13.79
C VAL A 136 4.77 1.14 -15.17
N THR A 137 6.00 1.27 -15.65
CA THR A 137 6.46 0.80 -16.96
C THR A 137 7.87 0.20 -16.82
N ILE A 138 8.55 -0.04 -17.93
CA ILE A 138 9.96 -0.46 -17.97
C ILE A 138 10.80 0.50 -18.80
N THR A 139 12.08 0.59 -18.48
CA THR A 139 13.08 1.43 -19.14
C THR A 139 14.43 0.69 -19.23
N LYS A 140 15.31 1.14 -20.12
CA LYS A 140 16.71 0.69 -20.19
C LYS A 140 17.63 1.52 -19.27
N GLU A 141 17.12 2.63 -18.74
CA GLU A 141 17.85 3.51 -17.85
C GLU A 141 17.83 2.99 -16.40
N ARG A 142 19.01 2.89 -15.79
CA ARG A 142 19.14 2.43 -14.42
C ARG A 142 18.95 3.59 -13.44
N VAL A 143 17.70 3.80 -13.03
CA VAL A 143 17.34 4.83 -12.05
C VAL A 143 16.83 4.19 -10.75
N PRO A 144 17.37 4.55 -9.57
CA PRO A 144 16.93 3.99 -8.29
C PRO A 144 15.58 4.58 -7.88
N TYR A 145 14.51 4.09 -8.50
CA TYR A 145 13.18 4.70 -8.39
C TYR A 145 12.36 4.17 -7.21
N PHE A 146 12.69 3.00 -6.64
CA PHE A 146 11.80 2.27 -5.73
C PHE A 146 12.39 2.00 -4.35
N LYS A 147 11.53 2.00 -3.34
CA LYS A 147 11.81 1.56 -1.97
C LYS A 147 10.73 0.60 -1.51
N ILE A 148 11.13 -0.57 -1.01
CA ILE A 148 10.23 -1.52 -0.36
C ILE A 148 10.23 -1.24 1.13
N LYS A 149 9.06 -0.88 1.69
CA LYS A 149 8.86 -0.74 3.13
C LYS A 149 8.10 -1.96 3.65
N TYR A 150 8.81 -2.88 4.30
CA TYR A 150 8.18 -4.03 4.93
C TYR A 150 7.29 -3.60 6.09
N SER A 151 6.13 -4.25 6.22
CA SER A 151 5.31 -4.14 7.42
C SER A 151 5.83 -5.15 8.44
N ASP A 152 6.29 -4.69 9.59
CA ASP A 152 6.64 -5.59 10.69
C ASP A 152 5.36 -6.27 11.17
N LYS A 153 5.27 -7.59 10.99
CA LYS A 153 4.33 -8.38 11.75
C LYS A 153 4.84 -8.32 13.19
N LYS A 154 4.13 -7.63 14.08
CA LYS A 154 4.32 -7.88 15.51
C LYS A 154 4.12 -9.39 15.69
N LYS A 155 5.15 -10.07 16.17
CA LYS A 155 4.97 -11.39 16.76
C LYS A 155 4.13 -11.16 18.00
N ASP A 156 2.89 -11.62 18.00
CA ASP A 156 2.18 -11.86 19.25
C ASP A 156 2.87 -13.08 19.88
N GLU A 157 3.96 -12.84 20.62
CA GLU A 157 4.50 -13.82 21.55
C GLU A 157 3.84 -13.56 22.91
N GLU A 158 2.89 -14.44 23.17
CA GLU A 158 2.45 -14.89 24.49
C GLU A 158 3.62 -14.91 25.49
N SER A 159 3.59 -14.00 26.46
CA SER A 159 4.32 -14.13 27.72
C SER A 159 3.33 -13.92 28.85
N ARG A 160 2.67 -15.02 29.22
CA ARG A 160 2.13 -15.18 30.57
C ARG A 160 3.30 -15.42 31.53
N SER A 161 3.11 -14.85 32.73
CA SER A 161 3.78 -15.07 34.00
C SER A 161 5.27 -14.70 34.11
N SER A 162 5.59 -13.76 35.00
CA SER A 162 6.00 -14.08 36.38
C SER A 162 6.61 -12.86 37.10
N GLY A 163 6.29 -12.72 38.39
CA GLY A 163 7.18 -12.10 39.38
C GLY A 163 7.27 -10.57 39.37
N SER A 164 6.31 -9.91 40.03
CA SER A 164 6.61 -8.69 40.77
C SER A 164 7.52 -9.04 41.95
N ASP A 165 8.79 -8.63 41.90
CA ASP A 165 9.48 -8.09 43.07
C ASP A 165 10.88 -7.52 42.77
N LYS A 166 11.18 -6.46 43.52
CA LYS A 166 12.47 -5.79 43.81
C LYS A 166 12.88 -4.58 42.96
N ILE A 167 12.47 -3.46 43.55
CA ILE A 167 13.21 -2.21 43.72
C ILE A 167 14.72 -2.45 43.86
N LEU A 168 15.52 -1.75 43.06
CA LEU A 168 16.77 -1.16 43.52
C LEU A 168 16.91 0.22 42.87
N GLU A 169 16.89 1.25 43.72
CA GLU A 169 17.25 2.61 43.37
C GLU A 169 18.70 2.69 42.88
N ASN A 170 18.93 3.48 41.83
CA ASN A 170 20.13 4.32 41.79
C ASN A 170 19.83 5.57 40.95
N LYS A 171 19.86 6.71 41.64
CA LYS A 171 19.98 8.08 41.09
C LYS A 171 21.33 8.15 40.35
N THR A 172 21.48 8.85 39.23
CA THR A 172 21.69 10.30 39.19
C THR A 172 21.72 10.77 37.72
N ASN A 173 20.88 11.77 37.39
CA ASN A 173 20.93 12.89 36.43
C ASN A 173 21.74 12.75 35.11
N GLU A 174 21.35 13.33 33.95
CA GLU A 174 20.82 14.68 33.74
C GLU A 174 20.41 14.88 32.25
N TYR A 175 19.59 15.93 31.98
CA TYR A 175 19.27 16.59 30.69
C TYR A 175 17.88 16.40 30.03
N LYS A 176 17.03 17.39 30.37
CA LYS A 176 16.14 18.22 29.53
C LYS A 176 14.92 17.56 28.86
N THR A 177 13.80 17.63 29.59
CA THR A 177 12.44 17.59 29.03
C THR A 177 11.90 19.01 28.88
N ILE A 178 11.59 19.42 27.65
CA ILE A 178 10.90 20.68 27.34
C ILE A 178 9.40 20.48 27.63
N SER A 179 8.85 21.25 28.56
CA SER A 179 7.41 21.31 28.84
C SER A 179 6.73 22.32 27.92
N PHE A 180 5.74 21.86 27.15
CA PHE A 180 4.84 22.76 26.41
C PHE A 180 3.78 23.33 27.35
N GLN A 181 3.94 24.60 27.71
CA GLN A 181 2.93 25.40 28.39
C GLN A 181 1.63 25.50 27.57
N ARG A 182 0.51 25.10 28.17
CA ARG A 182 -0.85 25.37 27.67
C ARG A 182 -1.15 26.86 27.85
N ARG A 183 -1.38 27.58 26.74
CA ARG A 183 -2.01 28.91 26.78
C ARG A 183 -3.53 28.74 26.85
N ASN A 184 -4.10 29.07 28.00
CA ASN A 184 -5.54 29.30 28.18
C ASN A 184 -5.90 30.68 27.62
N LEU A 185 -6.61 30.73 26.48
CA LEU A 185 -7.26 31.96 26.03
C LEU A 185 -8.57 32.15 26.82
N LYS A 186 -8.63 33.22 27.60
CA LYS A 186 -9.87 33.77 28.16
C LYS A 186 -10.71 34.35 27.02
N ARG A 187 -11.97 33.92 26.89
CA ARG A 187 -13.03 34.74 26.27
C ARG A 187 -14.24 34.73 27.21
N GLY A 188 -14.67 35.94 27.56
CA GLY A 188 -15.51 36.25 28.70
C GLY A 188 -16.99 35.91 28.55
N SER A 189 -17.70 36.11 29.66
CA SER A 189 -19.14 36.06 29.77
C SER A 189 -19.77 37.38 29.33
N SER A 190 -20.98 37.30 28.79
CA SER A 190 -22.04 38.26 29.11
C SER A 190 -23.39 37.60 28.86
N CYS A 191 -24.18 37.54 29.90
CA CYS A 191 -25.54 37.01 29.95
C CYS A 191 -26.50 37.92 29.18
N CYS A 192 -27.55 37.35 28.58
CA CYS A 192 -28.90 37.92 28.60
C CYS A 192 -29.93 36.79 28.50
N GLU A 193 -30.91 36.87 29.39
CA GLU A 193 -32.11 36.06 29.53
C GLU A 193 -33.04 36.15 28.32
N GLY A 194 -33.93 35.16 28.17
CA GLY A 194 -35.04 35.25 27.23
C GLY A 194 -35.73 33.91 26.99
N SER A 195 -36.81 33.69 27.74
CA SER A 195 -37.70 32.53 27.78
C SER A 195 -38.30 32.08 26.43
N VAL A 196 -38.93 30.89 26.49
CA VAL A 196 -40.06 30.34 25.69
C VAL A 196 -39.73 29.04 24.95
N ALA A 197 -40.17 27.93 25.54
CA ALA A 197 -40.44 26.66 24.85
C ALA A 197 -41.84 26.72 24.17
N PRO A 198 -42.36 25.63 23.58
CA PRO A 198 -41.84 24.68 22.59
C PRO A 198 -42.70 24.74 21.29
N ASN A 199 -42.29 24.12 20.18
CA ASN A 199 -43.24 23.52 19.20
C ASN A 199 -42.51 22.64 18.16
N LYS A 200 -42.76 21.33 18.23
CA LYS A 200 -42.72 20.40 17.08
C LYS A 200 -44.00 20.63 16.23
N PRO A 201 -44.27 19.87 15.14
CA PRO A 201 -43.46 19.54 13.96
C PRO A 201 -44.28 19.74 12.66
N LEU A 202 -43.71 19.91 11.46
CA LEU A 202 -44.46 19.58 10.23
C LEU A 202 -43.60 19.00 9.09
N ARG A 203 -44.07 17.82 8.67
CA ARG A 203 -43.88 17.11 7.39
C ARG A 203 -43.75 18.02 6.16
N CYS A 204 -43.00 17.53 5.16
CA CYS A 204 -43.55 17.35 3.82
C CYS A 204 -42.87 16.21 3.04
N ARG A 205 -43.69 15.18 2.77
CA ARG A 205 -43.51 14.11 1.77
C ARG A 205 -43.99 14.67 0.42
N LYS A 206 -43.36 14.31 -0.71
CA LYS A 206 -44.10 14.01 -1.96
C LYS A 206 -43.27 13.14 -2.91
N THR A 207 -44.00 12.22 -3.54
CA THR A 207 -43.59 11.03 -4.30
C THR A 207 -43.69 11.23 -5.82
N LYS A 208 -42.85 10.46 -6.54
CA LYS A 208 -43.00 9.79 -7.87
C LYS A 208 -43.70 10.52 -9.04
N ARG A 209 -43.06 10.43 -10.21
CA ARG A 209 -43.76 10.10 -11.46
C ARG A 209 -42.94 9.15 -12.33
N ILE A 210 -43.47 7.94 -12.52
CA ILE A 210 -43.08 6.99 -13.58
C ILE A 210 -43.80 7.43 -14.85
N LYS A 211 -43.14 7.41 -16.00
CA LYS A 211 -43.77 7.51 -17.31
C LYS A 211 -43.34 6.31 -18.14
N MET A 212 -44.32 5.46 -18.49
CA MET A 212 -44.21 4.45 -19.53
C MET A 212 -44.76 5.03 -20.85
N SER A 213 -44.16 4.67 -21.98
CA SER A 213 -44.80 4.59 -23.30
C SER A 213 -44.10 3.44 -24.02
N VAL A 214 -44.73 2.26 -24.10
CA VAL A 214 -45.69 1.81 -25.14
C VAL A 214 -45.07 1.83 -26.53
N LYS A 215 -44.82 0.62 -27.02
CA LYS A 215 -44.49 0.27 -28.40
C LYS A 215 -45.70 0.53 -29.29
N SER A 216 -45.45 0.94 -30.51
CA SER A 216 -46.31 0.74 -31.69
C SER A 216 -45.48 0.05 -32.75
#